data_AF-A0A5M7BV79-F1
#
_entry.id   AF-A0A5M7BV79-F1
#
_cell.length_a   1.000
_cell.length_b   1.000
_cell.length_c   1.000
_cell.angle_alpha   90.00
_cell.angle_beta   90.00
_cell.angle_gamma   90.00
#
_symmetry.space_group_name_H-M   'P 1'
#
loop_
_entity.id
_entity.type
_entity.pdbx_description
1 polymer ?
#
loop_
_entity_poly.entity_id
_entity_poly.type
_entity_poly.pdbx_seq_one_letter_code
_entity_poly.pdbx_strand_id
1 'polypeptide(L)'
;MRGAAGLLCAVLVAGCTQVSGTPGAQSGVESRAQPGRLPVDLQVGPERSSGGVVLSGGMPAPYNYGPTVLQDGGQYQVWWCSQLPGIGPPGDDVLHAASGSLDGPFTASGGAPAVPVFSGQPGGFDGMHTCDPSVLRVDGRHYLYYTGAAGDDHAHGNSIGVASSADGRSWRREAGGAPIVTPSGEVHRENTYGAGQPSALYLDGWFYLMFTDTTAAGAGWNGAGQFVLRARDPEFRDQVQALTAEGFRPAGGARARSVVDAFSADWMWVPALDAFAIAHQTADGTSVTFWNRDFTEHPYSPVLIPGPWQEGPGLARRPDGTAPVSTSDPCGTVPLDVLRATALLPAPTDIRHFGVDVTGVDGCASPKQAAAVLNGFAVPSPERTVDVVHDGARVRIERRSVAELLVTRVLDRRVPAVAELPVVGTIETGAKALRAPSGEVGLVDVEGRLWTVPPEVAEANGSAVVDVPEAEWAAYLRGGDLRR
;
A
#
# COMPACT_ATOMS: atom_id res chain seq x y z
N MET A 1 -34.04 28.21 72.18
CA MET A 1 -32.89 28.17 73.10
C MET A 1 -31.64 27.90 72.28
N ARG A 2 -30.62 28.79 72.38
CA ARG A 2 -29.27 28.79 71.75
C ARG A 2 -29.32 28.80 70.21
N GLY A 3 -29.12 29.90 69.46
CA GLY A 3 -28.14 31.00 69.55
C GLY A 3 -26.80 30.54 68.97
N ALA A 4 -26.01 31.24 68.17
CA ALA A 4 -26.04 32.49 67.40
C ALA A 4 -24.70 32.54 66.59
N ALA A 5 -24.54 33.56 65.73
CA ALA A 5 -23.29 34.06 65.10
C ALA A 5 -22.74 33.27 63.89
N GLY A 6 -22.43 33.86 62.72
CA GLY A 6 -22.26 35.26 62.33
C GLY A 6 -20.77 35.68 62.32
N LEU A 7 -20.37 36.39 61.25
CA LEU A 7 -19.14 37.19 61.02
C LEU A 7 -17.86 36.46 60.56
N LEU A 8 -16.98 36.98 59.67
CA LEU A 8 -16.99 38.17 58.80
C LEU A 8 -15.81 38.08 57.78
N CYS A 9 -15.99 38.76 56.64
CA CYS A 9 -15.09 39.40 55.68
C CYS A 9 -13.54 39.36 55.78
N ALA A 10 -12.91 39.26 54.58
CA ALA A 10 -11.91 40.21 54.04
C ALA A 10 -11.63 39.87 52.55
N VAL A 11 -11.17 40.73 51.61
CA VAL A 11 -11.10 42.18 51.37
C VAL A 11 -10.84 42.34 49.85
N LEU A 12 -11.47 43.37 49.28
CA LEU A 12 -11.33 44.08 47.98
C LEU A 12 -10.06 43.87 47.12
N VAL A 13 -10.22 43.84 45.79
CA VAL A 13 -9.59 44.80 44.84
C VAL A 13 -10.52 45.06 43.65
N ALA A 14 -10.63 46.34 43.30
CA ALA A 14 -11.40 46.93 42.22
C ALA A 14 -10.83 46.65 40.82
N GLY A 15 -11.68 46.81 39.79
CA GLY A 15 -11.22 46.98 38.41
C GLY A 15 -12.32 46.73 37.38
N CYS A 16 -13.15 47.73 37.13
CA CYS A 16 -14.12 47.72 36.03
C CYS A 16 -13.39 47.82 34.67
N THR A 17 -13.63 46.87 33.76
CA THR A 17 -13.86 47.14 32.34
C THR A 17 -14.78 46.09 31.76
N GLN A 18 -15.75 46.57 30.99
CA GLN A 18 -16.98 45.92 30.53
C GLN A 18 -16.73 44.81 29.50
N VAL A 19 -17.62 43.81 29.44
CA VAL A 19 -18.53 43.58 28.30
C VAL A 19 -19.69 42.69 28.78
N SER A 20 -20.91 43.20 28.62
CA SER A 20 -22.17 42.49 28.83
C SER A 20 -22.47 41.58 27.65
N GLY A 21 -22.97 40.37 27.92
CA GLY A 21 -23.61 39.56 26.89
C GLY A 21 -23.73 38.08 27.23
N THR A 22 -24.73 37.71 28.03
CA THR A 22 -25.41 36.42 27.80
C THR A 22 -26.61 36.75 26.91
N PRO A 23 -26.76 36.06 25.77
CA PRO A 23 -27.92 35.18 25.69
C PRO A 23 -27.66 33.90 24.89
N GLY A 24 -28.29 32.82 25.35
CA GLY A 24 -28.83 31.78 24.47
C GLY A 24 -27.84 30.68 24.09
N ALA A 25 -28.19 29.46 24.50
CA ALA A 25 -27.71 28.25 23.87
C ALA A 25 -27.97 28.35 22.36
N GLN A 26 -26.90 28.58 21.58
CA GLN A 26 -26.92 28.21 20.18
C GLN A 26 -26.72 26.71 20.16
N SER A 27 -27.80 26.01 19.82
CA SER A 27 -27.75 24.69 19.21
C SER A 27 -26.61 24.70 18.20
N GLY A 28 -25.49 24.09 18.58
CA GLY A 28 -24.40 23.81 17.68
C GLY A 28 -25.02 23.11 16.49
N VAL A 29 -24.82 23.69 15.31
CA VAL A 29 -25.22 23.11 14.04
C VAL A 29 -24.63 21.72 14.03
N GLU A 30 -25.46 20.72 14.32
CA GLU A 30 -25.22 19.35 13.89
C GLU A 30 -24.94 19.48 12.41
N SER A 31 -23.70 19.22 12.02
CA SER A 31 -23.34 18.96 10.65
C SER A 31 -24.16 17.75 10.22
N ARG A 32 -25.38 17.99 9.77
CA ARG A 32 -26.21 17.02 9.06
C ARG A 32 -25.33 16.47 7.96
N ALA A 33 -25.03 15.18 8.05
CA ALA A 33 -24.45 14.42 6.97
C ALA A 33 -25.18 14.81 5.68
N GLN A 34 -24.42 15.29 4.68
CA GLN A 34 -24.99 15.52 3.36
C GLN A 34 -25.60 14.19 2.89
N PRO A 35 -26.79 14.19 2.26
CA PRO A 35 -27.35 12.97 1.70
C PRO A 35 -26.30 12.30 0.80
N GLY A 36 -26.07 11.01 1.05
CA GLY A 36 -24.98 10.24 0.44
C GLY A 36 -24.98 10.40 -1.07
N ARG A 37 -23.85 10.87 -1.61
CA ARG A 37 -23.62 10.91 -3.04
C ARG A 37 -23.70 9.47 -3.55
N LEU A 38 -24.50 9.22 -4.58
CA LEU A 38 -24.53 7.89 -5.20
C LEU A 38 -23.12 7.52 -5.66
N PRO A 39 -22.69 6.25 -5.51
CA PRO A 39 -21.41 5.79 -6.02
C PRO A 39 -21.27 6.14 -7.51
N VAL A 40 -20.08 6.55 -7.92
CA VAL A 40 -19.79 6.87 -9.32
C VAL A 40 -19.48 5.57 -10.06
N ASP A 41 -20.13 5.36 -11.20
CA ASP A 41 -19.81 4.24 -12.08
C ASP A 41 -18.51 4.51 -12.85
N LEU A 42 -17.53 3.63 -12.66
CA LEU A 42 -16.30 3.61 -13.44
C LEU A 42 -16.56 2.94 -14.79
N GLN A 43 -15.86 3.40 -15.83
CA GLN A 43 -15.85 2.71 -17.11
C GLN A 43 -14.85 1.54 -17.03
N VAL A 44 -15.25 0.36 -17.48
CA VAL A 44 -14.41 -0.84 -17.48
C VAL A 44 -13.92 -1.11 -18.90
N GLY A 45 -12.60 -1.14 -19.06
CA GLY A 45 -11.93 -1.44 -20.31
C GLY A 45 -11.95 -2.94 -20.67
N PRO A 46 -11.27 -3.33 -21.76
CA PRO A 46 -11.17 -4.73 -22.17
C PRO A 46 -10.52 -5.61 -21.10
N GLU A 47 -11.04 -6.83 -20.98
CA GLU A 47 -10.47 -7.86 -20.12
C GLU A 47 -9.11 -8.33 -20.61
N ARG A 48 -8.20 -8.56 -19.67
CA ARG A 48 -6.90 -9.20 -19.87
C ARG A 48 -6.88 -10.52 -19.14
N SER A 49 -6.22 -11.52 -19.72
CA SER A 49 -5.91 -12.76 -19.02
C SER A 49 -4.68 -13.45 -19.62
N SER A 50 -3.94 -14.18 -18.77
CA SER A 50 -2.85 -15.02 -19.26
C SER A 50 -3.38 -16.20 -20.07
N GLY A 51 -2.60 -16.62 -21.07
CA GLY A 51 -2.90 -17.80 -21.89
C GLY A 51 -2.93 -19.12 -21.11
N GLY A 52 -2.43 -19.14 -19.88
CA GLY A 52 -2.40 -20.32 -19.01
C GLY A 52 -1.90 -20.00 -17.60
N VAL A 53 -1.51 -21.03 -16.86
CA VAL A 53 -0.91 -20.93 -15.52
C VAL A 53 0.40 -20.15 -15.60
N VAL A 54 0.57 -19.16 -14.71
CA VAL A 54 1.76 -18.30 -14.67
C VAL A 54 2.67 -18.59 -13.48
N LEU A 55 2.14 -19.17 -12.40
CA LEU A 55 2.90 -19.55 -11.20
C LEU A 55 2.65 -21.01 -10.83
N SER A 56 3.71 -21.71 -10.46
CA SER A 56 3.68 -23.10 -10.01
C SER A 56 4.86 -23.39 -9.09
N GLY A 57 4.61 -24.11 -8.00
CA GLY A 57 5.65 -24.75 -7.20
C GLY A 57 6.29 -25.99 -7.86
N GLY A 58 5.81 -26.39 -9.04
CA GLY A 58 6.29 -27.57 -9.78
C GLY A 58 5.58 -28.88 -9.39
N MET A 59 6.02 -29.98 -10.00
CA MET A 59 5.37 -31.30 -9.90
C MET A 59 5.31 -31.97 -8.50
N PRO A 60 5.99 -31.51 -7.44
CA PRO A 60 5.69 -31.98 -6.09
C PRO A 60 4.77 -31.05 -5.29
N ALA A 61 4.42 -29.85 -5.80
CA ALA A 61 3.60 -28.88 -5.07
C ALA A 61 2.09 -29.18 -5.19
N PRO A 62 1.40 -29.57 -4.10
CA PRO A 62 0.00 -30.00 -4.18
C PRO A 62 -1.01 -28.84 -4.33
N TYR A 63 -0.60 -27.59 -4.05
CA TYR A 63 -1.44 -26.40 -4.15
C TYR A 63 -0.60 -25.14 -4.33
N ASN A 64 -1.23 -24.09 -4.88
CA ASN A 64 -0.64 -22.77 -5.12
C ASN A 64 -1.73 -21.71 -5.01
N TYR A 65 -1.73 -20.88 -3.96
CA TYR A 65 -2.75 -19.84 -3.75
C TYR A 65 -2.29 -18.68 -2.87
N GLY A 66 -3.19 -17.71 -2.63
CA GLY A 66 -2.94 -16.54 -1.80
C GLY A 66 -1.72 -15.73 -2.23
N PRO A 67 -1.61 -15.30 -3.51
CA PRO A 67 -0.42 -14.59 -3.96
C PRO A 67 -0.39 -13.13 -3.45
N THR A 68 0.80 -12.62 -3.14
CA THR A 68 1.10 -11.18 -3.16
C THR A 68 1.95 -10.83 -4.36
N VAL A 69 1.61 -9.75 -5.05
CA VAL A 69 2.23 -9.33 -6.31
C VAL A 69 2.76 -7.90 -6.20
N LEU A 70 4.08 -7.74 -6.15
CA LEU A 70 4.72 -6.42 -6.10
C LEU A 70 5.40 -6.08 -7.44
N GLN A 71 5.06 -4.94 -8.01
CA GLN A 71 5.73 -4.34 -9.17
C GLN A 71 6.84 -3.40 -8.70
N ASP A 72 8.09 -3.74 -8.99
CA ASP A 72 9.27 -3.00 -8.58
C ASP A 72 10.38 -3.07 -9.63
N GLY A 73 11.01 -1.94 -9.96
CA GLY A 73 12.15 -1.91 -10.90
C GLY A 73 11.88 -2.54 -12.28
N GLY A 74 10.63 -2.48 -12.77
CA GLY A 74 10.24 -3.12 -14.03
C GLY A 74 10.09 -4.65 -13.97
N GLN A 75 10.01 -5.21 -12.77
CA GLN A 75 9.73 -6.63 -12.53
C GLN A 75 8.49 -6.77 -11.63
N TYR A 76 7.84 -7.92 -11.71
CA TYR A 76 6.85 -8.41 -10.77
C TYR A 76 7.51 -9.47 -9.89
N GLN A 77 7.54 -9.23 -8.58
CA GLN A 77 7.94 -10.20 -7.57
C GLN A 77 6.68 -10.79 -6.96
N VAL A 78 6.60 -12.12 -6.87
CA VAL A 78 5.41 -12.80 -6.35
C VAL A 78 5.80 -13.76 -5.25
N TRP A 79 5.04 -13.70 -4.16
CA TRP A 79 5.05 -14.67 -3.06
C TRP A 79 3.70 -15.33 -2.99
N TRP A 80 3.64 -16.64 -2.73
CA TRP A 80 2.37 -17.36 -2.61
C TRP A 80 2.52 -18.55 -1.69
N CYS A 81 1.39 -19.03 -1.19
CA CYS A 81 1.32 -20.22 -0.37
C CYS A 81 1.36 -21.49 -1.23
N SER A 82 2.22 -22.42 -0.85
CA SER A 82 2.36 -23.73 -1.47
C SER A 82 2.93 -24.72 -0.45
N GLN A 83 3.33 -25.90 -0.91
CA GLN A 83 4.09 -26.84 -0.10
C GLN A 83 5.08 -27.56 -1.00
N LEU A 84 6.34 -27.62 -0.61
CA LEU A 84 7.34 -28.43 -1.31
C LEU A 84 7.72 -29.64 -0.45
N PRO A 85 7.18 -30.84 -0.75
CA PRO A 85 7.48 -32.06 -0.02
C PRO A 85 8.97 -32.27 0.23
N GLY A 86 9.33 -32.49 1.49
CA GLY A 86 10.71 -32.71 1.92
C GLY A 86 11.51 -31.44 2.25
N ILE A 87 10.89 -30.25 2.14
CA ILE A 87 11.43 -28.99 2.63
C ILE A 87 10.67 -28.58 3.90
N GLY A 88 11.40 -28.15 4.93
CA GLY A 88 10.80 -27.65 6.17
C GLY A 88 9.94 -28.68 6.93
N PRO A 89 9.09 -28.21 7.86
CA PRO A 89 7.99 -29.00 8.43
C PRO A 89 6.99 -29.44 7.34
N PRO A 90 6.18 -30.49 7.57
CA PRO A 90 5.25 -31.04 6.58
C PRO A 90 4.00 -30.17 6.32
N GLY A 91 4.07 -28.86 6.55
CA GLY A 91 2.98 -27.91 6.33
C GLY A 91 3.26 -26.95 5.17
N ASP A 92 2.66 -25.77 5.24
CA ASP A 92 2.67 -24.78 4.17
C ASP A 92 3.96 -23.96 4.17
N ASP A 93 4.47 -23.68 2.98
CA ASP A 93 5.59 -22.81 2.69
C ASP A 93 5.15 -21.57 1.90
N VAL A 94 5.91 -20.49 2.06
CA VAL A 94 5.86 -19.34 1.15
C VAL A 94 6.93 -19.53 0.07
N LEU A 95 6.48 -19.61 -1.18
CA LEU A 95 7.35 -19.65 -2.35
C LEU A 95 7.57 -18.24 -2.91
N HIS A 96 8.62 -18.08 -3.71
CA HIS A 96 8.92 -16.83 -4.42
C HIS A 96 9.39 -17.05 -5.85
N ALA A 97 8.96 -16.17 -6.76
CA ALA A 97 9.41 -16.08 -8.14
C ALA A 97 9.23 -14.67 -8.70
N ALA A 98 9.93 -14.36 -9.79
CA ALA A 98 9.88 -13.05 -10.44
C ALA A 98 9.65 -13.17 -11.96
N SER A 99 9.09 -12.12 -12.56
CA SER A 99 8.95 -12.00 -14.01
C SER A 99 8.95 -10.54 -14.46
N GLY A 100 9.32 -10.28 -15.72
CA GLY A 100 9.09 -8.98 -16.36
C GLY A 100 7.64 -8.76 -16.82
N SER A 101 6.78 -9.78 -16.71
CA SER A 101 5.38 -9.74 -17.16
C SER A 101 4.47 -10.48 -16.19
N LEU A 102 3.25 -9.99 -15.99
CA LEU A 102 2.20 -10.71 -15.23
C LEU A 102 1.74 -11.99 -15.94
N ASP A 103 1.95 -12.07 -17.26
CA ASP A 103 1.69 -13.30 -18.04
C ASP A 103 2.83 -14.32 -17.95
N GLY A 104 3.85 -14.03 -17.15
CA GLY A 104 5.00 -14.90 -16.93
C GLY A 104 5.98 -14.94 -18.11
N PRO A 105 6.89 -15.94 -18.12
CA PRO A 105 7.04 -16.96 -17.09
C PRO A 105 7.57 -16.36 -15.78
N PHE A 106 7.06 -16.83 -14.65
CA PHE A 106 7.65 -16.55 -13.34
C PHE A 106 8.69 -17.62 -13.00
N THR A 107 9.90 -17.17 -12.66
CA THR A 107 11.01 -18.08 -12.33
C THR A 107 11.80 -17.57 -11.13
N ALA A 108 12.52 -18.47 -10.46
CA ALA A 108 13.56 -18.07 -9.52
C ALA A 108 14.81 -17.56 -10.29
N SER A 109 15.85 -17.18 -9.54
CA SER A 109 17.06 -16.62 -10.13
C SER A 109 17.70 -17.58 -11.13
N GLY A 110 18.07 -17.07 -12.31
CA GLY A 110 18.65 -17.87 -13.39
C GLY A 110 17.66 -18.77 -14.15
N GLY A 111 16.35 -18.57 -14.01
CA GLY A 111 15.32 -19.35 -14.72
C GLY A 111 14.95 -20.67 -14.06
N ALA A 112 15.39 -20.91 -12.82
CA ALA A 112 15.05 -22.10 -12.05
C ALA A 112 13.57 -22.10 -11.61
N PRO A 113 13.00 -23.27 -11.25
CA PRO A 113 11.70 -23.34 -10.60
C PRO A 113 11.62 -22.51 -9.32
N ALA A 114 10.40 -22.20 -8.89
CA ALA A 114 10.13 -21.51 -7.64
C ALA A 114 10.79 -22.21 -6.44
N VAL A 115 11.22 -21.42 -5.46
CA VAL A 115 11.88 -21.93 -4.24
C VAL A 115 11.10 -21.48 -3.01
N PRO A 116 11.11 -22.28 -1.93
CA PRO A 116 10.56 -21.86 -0.65
C PRO A 116 11.52 -20.82 -0.05
N VAL A 117 10.95 -19.70 0.39
CA VAL A 117 11.68 -18.61 1.04
C VAL A 117 11.31 -18.46 2.51
N PHE A 118 10.19 -19.05 2.93
CA PHE A 118 9.75 -19.05 4.32
C PHE A 118 8.95 -20.32 4.63
N SER A 119 9.25 -20.94 5.77
CA SER A 119 8.67 -22.21 6.22
C SER A 119 8.39 -22.16 7.73
N GLY A 120 7.58 -23.09 8.21
CA GLY A 120 7.27 -23.21 9.64
C GLY A 120 8.52 -23.41 10.54
N GLN A 121 8.43 -22.94 11.79
CA GLN A 121 9.50 -23.06 12.78
C GLN A 121 9.04 -23.86 14.00
N PRO A 122 9.39 -25.16 14.09
CA PRO A 122 8.96 -26.04 15.18
C PRO A 122 9.16 -25.40 16.56
N GLY A 123 8.09 -25.44 17.38
CA GLY A 123 8.05 -24.82 18.70
C GLY A 123 7.49 -23.39 18.73
N GLY A 124 7.27 -22.75 17.57
CA GLY A 124 6.53 -21.49 17.43
C GLY A 124 5.02 -21.68 17.19
N PHE A 125 4.27 -20.57 17.17
CA PHE A 125 2.85 -20.59 16.79
C PHE A 125 2.65 -20.95 15.31
N ASP A 126 3.67 -20.71 14.49
CA ASP A 126 3.77 -21.05 13.06
C ASP A 126 4.67 -22.28 12.87
N GLY A 127 4.61 -23.22 13.81
CA GLY A 127 5.51 -24.36 13.86
C GLY A 127 5.42 -25.33 12.69
N MET A 128 4.28 -25.34 12.00
CA MET A 128 4.00 -26.27 10.92
C MET A 128 3.62 -25.55 9.62
N HIS A 129 2.71 -24.58 9.67
CA HIS A 129 2.22 -23.87 8.49
C HIS A 129 2.63 -22.40 8.50
N THR A 130 3.08 -21.93 7.35
CA THR A 130 3.26 -20.50 7.03
C THR A 130 2.67 -20.22 5.65
N CYS A 131 1.56 -19.49 5.60
CA CYS A 131 0.73 -19.34 4.39
C CYS A 131 0.20 -17.90 4.26
N ASP A 132 -0.60 -17.65 3.22
CA ASP A 132 -1.24 -16.36 2.91
C ASP A 132 -0.29 -15.15 3.00
N PRO A 133 0.82 -15.14 2.25
CA PRO A 133 1.83 -14.09 2.36
C PRO A 133 1.27 -12.74 1.90
N SER A 134 1.40 -11.72 2.75
CA SER A 134 1.30 -10.31 2.38
C SER A 134 2.62 -9.59 2.53
N VAL A 135 3.24 -9.24 1.41
CA VAL A 135 4.52 -8.55 1.35
C VAL A 135 4.34 -7.08 0.99
N LEU A 136 5.06 -6.21 1.69
CA LEU A 136 5.24 -4.79 1.35
C LEU A 136 6.68 -4.36 1.66
N ARG A 137 7.14 -3.26 1.06
CA ARG A 137 8.45 -2.65 1.31
C ARG A 137 8.31 -1.21 1.74
N VAL A 138 8.85 -0.88 2.90
CA VAL A 138 8.88 0.46 3.49
C VAL A 138 10.30 0.77 3.91
N ASP A 139 10.79 1.96 3.57
CA ASP A 139 12.14 2.42 3.91
C ASP A 139 13.25 1.41 3.54
N GLY A 140 13.14 0.82 2.35
CA GLY A 140 14.11 -0.16 1.83
C GLY A 140 14.05 -1.54 2.47
N ARG A 141 13.09 -1.80 3.36
CA ARG A 141 12.94 -3.08 4.06
C ARG A 141 11.62 -3.76 3.71
N HIS A 142 11.68 -5.04 3.39
CA HIS A 142 10.50 -5.86 3.14
C HIS A 142 9.92 -6.37 4.46
N TYR A 143 8.60 -6.41 4.55
CA TYR A 143 7.84 -7.02 5.63
C TYR A 143 6.89 -8.05 5.03
N LEU A 144 6.85 -9.24 5.61
CA LEU A 144 5.96 -10.34 5.28
C LEU A 144 5.00 -10.53 6.45
N TYR A 145 3.73 -10.24 6.24
CA TYR A 145 2.65 -10.66 7.12
C TYR A 145 2.14 -12.01 6.62
N TYR A 146 1.90 -12.95 7.52
CA TYR A 146 1.57 -14.33 7.12
C TYR A 146 0.65 -15.00 8.14
N THR A 147 -0.16 -15.94 7.66
CA THR A 147 -0.90 -16.87 8.53
C THR A 147 0.05 -17.94 9.04
N GLY A 148 0.04 -18.21 10.34
CA GLY A 148 0.82 -19.27 10.97
C GLY A 148 -0.04 -20.22 11.82
N ALA A 149 0.28 -21.51 11.77
CA ALA A 149 -0.27 -22.53 12.66
C ALA A 149 0.76 -23.60 13.09
N ALA A 150 0.61 -24.10 14.31
CA ALA A 150 1.56 -25.01 14.93
C ALA A 150 1.29 -26.50 14.63
N GLY A 151 0.13 -26.85 14.08
CA GLY A 151 -0.24 -28.25 13.78
C GLY A 151 -1.44 -28.37 12.83
N ASP A 152 -1.77 -29.61 12.48
CA ASP A 152 -2.70 -29.98 11.40
C ASP A 152 -4.18 -29.58 11.59
N ASP A 153 -4.65 -29.40 12.83
CA ASP A 153 -6.09 -29.22 13.13
C ASP A 153 -6.59 -27.82 12.70
N HIS A 154 -5.70 -26.82 12.59
CA HIS A 154 -6.02 -25.39 12.37
C HIS A 154 -7.09 -24.77 13.30
N ALA A 155 -7.75 -25.56 14.15
CA ALA A 155 -8.91 -25.19 14.94
C ALA A 155 -8.56 -24.11 15.96
N HIS A 156 -9.03 -22.89 15.69
CA HIS A 156 -8.73 -21.66 16.39
C HIS A 156 -7.22 -21.40 16.55
N GLY A 157 -6.40 -22.07 15.74
CA GLY A 157 -4.95 -22.10 15.86
C GLY A 157 -4.26 -21.11 14.92
N ASN A 158 -4.92 -20.69 13.83
CA ASN A 158 -4.31 -19.72 12.93
C ASN A 158 -4.23 -18.34 13.60
N SER A 159 -3.05 -17.74 13.48
CA SER A 159 -2.75 -16.38 13.92
C SER A 159 -1.83 -15.72 12.89
N ILE A 160 -1.71 -14.40 12.93
CA ILE A 160 -0.89 -13.65 11.98
C ILE A 160 0.45 -13.32 12.61
N GLY A 161 1.53 -13.66 11.91
CA GLY A 161 2.90 -13.25 12.20
C GLY A 161 3.38 -12.12 11.31
N VAL A 162 4.55 -11.59 11.66
CA VAL A 162 5.32 -10.70 10.79
C VAL A 162 6.78 -11.13 10.77
N ALA A 163 7.37 -11.10 9.58
CA ALA A 163 8.79 -11.27 9.35
C ALA A 163 9.30 -10.10 8.51
N SER A 164 10.61 -9.88 8.50
CA SER A 164 11.21 -8.86 7.65
C SER A 164 12.45 -9.36 6.92
N SER A 165 12.78 -8.66 5.85
CA SER A 165 13.86 -9.03 4.95
C SER A 165 14.48 -7.82 4.26
N ALA A 166 15.79 -7.89 3.98
CA ALA A 166 16.45 -6.90 3.13
C ALA A 166 16.22 -7.18 1.64
N ASP A 167 16.10 -8.44 1.25
CA ASP A 167 16.04 -8.90 -0.16
C ASP A 167 14.67 -9.49 -0.56
N GLY A 168 13.74 -9.60 0.38
CA GLY A 168 12.42 -10.22 0.16
C GLY A 168 12.46 -11.74 0.06
N ARG A 169 13.59 -12.38 0.41
CA ARG A 169 13.81 -13.83 0.25
C ARG A 169 14.36 -14.47 1.51
N SER A 170 15.22 -13.77 2.22
CA SER A 170 15.82 -14.20 3.48
C SER A 170 15.09 -13.50 4.62
N TRP A 171 14.22 -14.22 5.32
CA TRP A 171 13.31 -13.63 6.30
C TRP A 171 13.75 -13.87 7.74
N ARG A 172 13.57 -12.86 8.58
CA ARG A 172 13.67 -12.96 10.03
C ARG A 172 12.31 -12.70 10.64
N ARG A 173 11.79 -13.64 11.43
CA ARG A 173 10.60 -13.44 12.26
C ARG A 173 10.82 -12.24 13.18
N GLU A 174 9.91 -11.28 13.15
CA GLU A 174 9.90 -10.16 14.07
C GLU A 174 8.99 -10.49 15.25
N ALA A 175 8.72 -9.51 16.11
CA ALA A 175 7.94 -9.69 17.33
C ALA A 175 8.44 -10.81 18.27
N GLY A 176 9.70 -11.21 18.18
CA GLY A 176 10.26 -12.34 18.92
C GLY A 176 9.72 -13.71 18.48
N GLY A 177 9.09 -13.79 17.30
CA GLY A 177 8.43 -15.00 16.80
C GLY A 177 7.04 -15.25 17.40
N ALA A 178 6.45 -14.28 18.10
CA ALA A 178 5.09 -14.34 18.60
C ALA A 178 4.09 -13.83 17.53
N PRO A 179 2.82 -14.28 17.56
CA PRO A 179 1.80 -13.72 16.68
C PRO A 179 1.52 -12.25 17.05
N ILE A 180 1.26 -11.43 16.04
CA ILE A 180 0.85 -10.03 16.20
C ILE A 180 -0.67 -9.84 16.15
N VAL A 181 -1.40 -10.81 15.58
CA VAL A 181 -2.87 -10.87 15.63
C VAL A 181 -3.29 -12.30 15.94
N THR A 182 -4.10 -12.49 16.99
CA THR A 182 -4.71 -13.77 17.36
C THR A 182 -6.21 -13.75 17.06
N PRO A 183 -6.92 -14.90 16.98
CA PRO A 183 -8.38 -14.93 16.92
C PRO A 183 -9.02 -14.12 18.05
N SER A 184 -10.13 -13.45 17.78
CA SER A 184 -10.84 -12.63 18.79
C SER A 184 -11.61 -13.49 19.80
N GLY A 185 -12.10 -14.65 19.39
CA GLY A 185 -12.85 -15.58 20.23
C GLY A 185 -14.24 -15.08 20.65
N GLU A 186 -14.79 -14.07 19.97
CA GLU A 186 -16.07 -13.46 20.35
C GLU A 186 -17.27 -14.36 20.04
N VAL A 187 -17.20 -15.13 18.95
CA VAL A 187 -18.27 -16.00 18.47
C VAL A 187 -17.70 -17.35 18.05
N HIS A 188 -18.26 -18.43 18.59
CA HIS A 188 -17.92 -19.80 18.20
C HIS A 188 -18.78 -20.23 17.01
N ARG A 189 -18.14 -20.72 15.95
CA ARG A 189 -18.76 -21.17 14.69
C ARG A 189 -18.22 -22.54 14.32
N GLU A 190 -18.89 -23.22 13.39
CA GLU A 190 -18.41 -24.47 12.79
C GLU A 190 -17.08 -24.26 12.05
N ASN A 191 -16.95 -23.14 11.35
CA ASN A 191 -15.67 -22.73 10.78
C ASN A 191 -14.74 -22.24 11.91
N THR A 192 -13.73 -23.04 12.22
CA THR A 192 -12.79 -22.79 13.30
C THR A 192 -11.48 -22.14 12.82
N TYR A 193 -11.38 -21.66 11.58
CA TYR A 193 -10.12 -21.18 10.98
C TYR A 193 -9.33 -20.21 11.85
N GLY A 194 -9.96 -19.32 12.63
CA GLY A 194 -9.26 -18.30 13.43
C GLY A 194 -8.94 -17.03 12.64
N ALA A 195 -7.78 -16.43 12.91
CA ALA A 195 -7.30 -15.19 12.30
C ALA A 195 -6.16 -15.45 11.32
N GLY A 196 -6.25 -14.91 10.11
CA GLY A 196 -5.31 -15.19 9.03
C GLY A 196 -5.65 -14.42 7.76
N GLN A 197 -5.12 -14.88 6.62
CA GLN A 197 -5.29 -14.25 5.31
C GLN A 197 -4.99 -12.74 5.34
N PRO A 198 -3.81 -12.32 5.85
CA PRO A 198 -3.49 -10.91 5.93
C PRO A 198 -3.33 -10.30 4.53
N SER A 199 -3.67 -9.02 4.43
CA SER A 199 -3.30 -8.15 3.32
C SER A 199 -2.90 -6.77 3.86
N ALA A 200 -1.67 -6.35 3.57
CA ALA A 200 -1.06 -5.18 4.17
C ALA A 200 -0.60 -4.15 3.13
N LEU A 201 -0.67 -2.87 3.53
CA LEU A 201 -0.16 -1.73 2.78
C LEU A 201 0.37 -0.66 3.74
N TYR A 202 1.16 0.29 3.22
CA TYR A 202 1.66 1.44 3.94
C TYR A 202 1.13 2.73 3.31
N LEU A 203 0.52 3.59 4.12
CA LEU A 203 -0.09 4.83 3.66
C LEU A 203 -0.02 5.91 4.74
N ASP A 204 0.53 7.07 4.39
CA ASP A 204 0.61 8.26 5.26
C ASP A 204 1.17 7.98 6.67
N GLY A 205 2.24 7.19 6.74
CA GLY A 205 2.90 6.86 8.00
C GLY A 205 2.21 5.77 8.83
N TRP A 206 1.29 5.01 8.23
CA TRP A 206 0.59 3.92 8.89
C TRP A 206 0.76 2.63 8.10
N PHE A 207 1.08 1.54 8.81
CA PHE A 207 0.88 0.19 8.32
C PHE A 207 -0.60 -0.16 8.52
N TYR A 208 -1.29 -0.52 7.44
CA TYR A 208 -2.64 -1.07 7.50
C TYR A 208 -2.57 -2.57 7.29
N LEU A 209 -3.40 -3.32 8.01
CA LEU A 209 -3.54 -4.77 7.90
C LEU A 209 -5.03 -5.11 7.84
N MET A 210 -5.47 -5.56 6.67
CA MET A 210 -6.76 -6.20 6.46
C MET A 210 -6.58 -7.71 6.65
N PHE A 211 -7.53 -8.39 7.30
CA PHE A 211 -7.41 -9.82 7.56
C PHE A 211 -8.75 -10.49 7.86
N THR A 212 -8.81 -11.80 7.66
CA THR A 212 -9.93 -12.65 8.07
C THR A 212 -9.85 -12.95 9.56
N ASP A 213 -10.99 -12.88 10.28
CA ASP A 213 -11.16 -13.54 11.57
C ASP A 213 -12.54 -14.21 11.69
N THR A 214 -12.54 -15.53 11.60
CA THR A 214 -13.77 -16.35 11.66
C THR A 214 -14.42 -16.39 13.04
N THR A 215 -13.73 -15.93 14.08
CA THR A 215 -14.22 -15.88 15.46
C THR A 215 -14.75 -14.50 15.85
N ALA A 216 -14.61 -13.51 14.97
CA ALA A 216 -15.06 -12.14 15.21
C ALA A 216 -16.59 -12.01 15.25
N ALA A 217 -17.06 -11.04 16.04
CA ALA A 217 -18.49 -10.73 16.13
C ALA A 217 -19.04 -10.14 14.82
N GLY A 218 -18.22 -9.38 14.10
CA GLY A 218 -18.59 -8.75 12.82
C GLY A 218 -18.49 -9.66 11.60
N ALA A 219 -18.08 -10.92 11.77
CA ALA A 219 -18.01 -11.89 10.69
C ALA A 219 -19.40 -12.47 10.38
N GLY A 220 -19.64 -12.82 9.12
CA GLY A 220 -20.82 -13.51 8.64
C GLY A 220 -21.06 -14.86 9.32
N TRP A 221 -22.18 -15.49 9.00
CA TRP A 221 -22.62 -16.73 9.63
C TRP A 221 -21.62 -17.90 9.45
N ASN A 222 -20.89 -17.91 8.34
CA ASN A 222 -19.85 -18.90 8.01
C ASN A 222 -18.43 -18.45 8.44
N GLY A 223 -18.30 -17.28 9.08
CA GLY A 223 -17.02 -16.70 9.48
C GLY A 223 -16.38 -15.77 8.44
N ALA A 224 -17.00 -15.54 7.28
CA ALA A 224 -16.48 -14.60 6.28
C ALA A 224 -16.50 -13.15 6.82
N GLY A 225 -15.46 -12.38 6.51
CA GLY A 225 -15.34 -11.01 6.99
C GLY A 225 -13.89 -10.53 7.02
N GLN A 226 -13.68 -9.29 6.61
CA GLN A 226 -12.37 -8.63 6.56
C GLN A 226 -12.30 -7.48 7.56
N PHE A 227 -11.41 -7.58 8.54
CA PHE A 227 -11.21 -6.60 9.60
C PHE A 227 -9.96 -5.79 9.34
N VAL A 228 -9.93 -4.54 9.81
CA VAL A 228 -8.80 -3.64 9.55
C VAL A 228 -8.18 -3.17 10.85
N LEU A 229 -6.87 -3.41 10.99
CA LEU A 229 -5.99 -2.75 11.95
C LEU A 229 -5.09 -1.74 11.23
N ARG A 230 -4.60 -0.74 11.97
CA ARG A 230 -3.45 0.05 11.57
C ARG A 230 -2.53 0.37 12.74
N ALA A 231 -1.24 0.54 12.48
CA ALA A 231 -0.23 0.88 13.48
C ALA A 231 0.87 1.79 12.90
N ARG A 232 1.66 2.41 13.78
CA ARG A 232 2.81 3.24 13.39
C ARG A 232 4.09 2.44 13.13
N ASP A 233 4.08 1.17 13.49
CA ASP A 233 5.19 0.24 13.31
C ASP A 233 4.70 -1.07 12.65
N PRO A 234 5.60 -1.81 11.98
CA PRO A 234 5.24 -3.04 11.25
C PRO A 234 4.93 -4.22 12.18
N GLU A 235 5.26 -4.16 13.47
CA GLU A 235 4.97 -5.21 14.44
C GLU A 235 3.63 -5.01 15.14
N PHE A 236 2.88 -3.97 14.77
CA PHE A 236 1.59 -3.61 15.36
C PHE A 236 1.69 -3.48 16.90
N ARG A 237 2.65 -2.69 17.38
CA ARG A 237 2.89 -2.42 18.81
C ARG A 237 2.65 -0.96 19.21
N ASP A 238 2.84 -0.03 18.29
CA ASP A 238 2.75 1.41 18.51
C ASP A 238 1.47 1.98 17.89
N GLN A 239 0.69 2.66 18.73
CA GLN A 239 -0.58 3.32 18.37
C GLN A 239 -1.53 2.44 17.56
N VAL A 240 -1.66 1.16 17.94
CA VAL A 240 -2.53 0.22 17.23
C VAL A 240 -3.98 0.69 17.28
N GLN A 241 -4.62 0.75 16.12
CA GLN A 241 -6.02 1.13 15.97
C GLN A 241 -6.78 0.07 15.20
N ALA A 242 -8.02 -0.21 15.62
CA ALA A 242 -8.96 -1.04 14.91
C ALA A 242 -10.04 -0.18 14.24
N LEU A 243 -10.48 -0.58 13.05
CA LEU A 243 -11.62 0.04 12.40
C LEU A 243 -12.92 -0.36 13.09
N THR A 244 -13.71 0.63 13.50
CA THR A 244 -15.02 0.46 14.15
C THR A 244 -16.11 1.19 13.37
N ALA A 245 -17.37 1.10 13.79
CA ALA A 245 -18.47 1.87 13.19
C ALA A 245 -18.22 3.38 13.30
N GLU A 246 -17.50 3.83 14.32
CA GLU A 246 -17.14 5.23 14.58
C GLU A 246 -15.76 5.60 13.99
N GLY A 247 -15.24 4.81 13.05
CA GLY A 247 -13.91 4.99 12.45
C GLY A 247 -12.80 4.30 13.24
N PHE A 248 -11.54 4.71 13.04
CA PHE A 248 -10.41 4.11 13.74
C PHE A 248 -10.36 4.52 15.22
N ARG A 249 -10.31 3.52 16.11
CA ARG A 249 -10.18 3.67 17.57
C ARG A 249 -9.00 2.86 18.07
N PRO A 250 -8.39 3.19 19.23
CA PRO A 250 -7.38 2.34 19.85
C PRO A 250 -7.84 0.88 19.85
N ALA A 251 -6.99 -0.02 19.36
CA ALA A 251 -7.37 -1.41 19.16
C ALA A 251 -7.66 -2.09 20.50
N GLY A 252 -8.79 -2.79 20.57
CA GLY A 252 -9.12 -3.73 21.63
C GLY A 252 -9.17 -5.16 21.08
N GLY A 253 -9.69 -6.10 21.87
CA GLY A 253 -9.90 -7.48 21.42
C GLY A 253 -11.10 -7.68 20.48
N ALA A 254 -12.04 -6.72 20.45
CA ALA A 254 -13.30 -6.85 19.73
C ALA A 254 -13.19 -6.49 18.24
N ARG A 255 -13.87 -7.25 17.39
CA ARG A 255 -13.88 -7.11 15.93
C ARG A 255 -15.32 -7.11 15.42
N ALA A 256 -15.98 -5.97 15.55
CA ALA A 256 -17.41 -5.84 15.23
C ALA A 256 -17.69 -5.36 13.79
N ARG A 257 -16.68 -4.82 13.08
CA ARG A 257 -16.87 -4.20 11.77
C ARG A 257 -16.01 -4.85 10.70
N SER A 258 -16.67 -5.56 9.80
CA SER A 258 -16.08 -6.04 8.55
C SER A 258 -16.19 -4.96 7.45
N VAL A 259 -15.18 -4.83 6.59
CA VAL A 259 -15.20 -3.95 5.41
C VAL A 259 -15.70 -4.65 4.15
N VAL A 260 -15.68 -5.98 4.14
CA VAL A 260 -16.28 -6.81 3.09
C VAL A 260 -16.56 -8.22 3.62
N ASP A 261 -17.68 -8.81 3.20
CA ASP A 261 -18.03 -10.20 3.51
C ASP A 261 -17.27 -11.16 2.56
N ALA A 262 -16.04 -11.52 2.95
CA ALA A 262 -15.17 -12.37 2.15
C ALA A 262 -14.16 -13.14 3.01
N PHE A 263 -13.68 -14.26 2.46
CA PHE A 263 -12.40 -14.86 2.83
C PHE A 263 -11.36 -14.45 1.80
N SER A 264 -10.07 -14.42 2.19
CA SER A 264 -8.94 -14.14 1.30
C SER A 264 -9.18 -12.94 0.37
N ALA A 265 -9.06 -11.75 0.94
CA ALA A 265 -9.16 -10.51 0.19
C ALA A 265 -7.80 -9.81 0.15
N ASP A 266 -7.57 -9.06 -0.90
CA ASP A 266 -6.37 -8.23 -1.04
C ASP A 266 -6.77 -6.81 -1.41
N TRP A 267 -5.93 -5.85 -1.08
CA TRP A 267 -6.26 -4.44 -1.27
C TRP A 267 -5.06 -3.60 -1.64
N MET A 268 -5.36 -2.43 -2.19
CA MET A 268 -4.36 -1.40 -2.46
C MET A 268 -4.99 -0.02 -2.32
N TRP A 269 -4.15 0.97 -2.05
CA TRP A 269 -4.56 2.37 -2.14
C TRP A 269 -4.44 2.84 -3.59
N VAL A 270 -5.48 3.46 -4.15
CA VAL A 270 -5.50 3.97 -5.52
C VAL A 270 -5.46 5.50 -5.53
N PRO A 271 -4.30 6.14 -5.75
CA PRO A 271 -4.18 7.60 -5.65
C PRO A 271 -5.11 8.36 -6.61
N ALA A 272 -5.28 7.85 -7.83
CA ALA A 272 -6.16 8.46 -8.83
C ALA A 272 -7.65 8.41 -8.47
N LEU A 273 -8.05 7.49 -7.58
CA LEU A 273 -9.42 7.38 -7.07
C LEU A 273 -9.59 7.99 -5.67
N ASP A 274 -8.49 8.30 -4.97
CA ASP A 274 -8.47 8.63 -3.53
C ASP A 274 -9.29 7.62 -2.70
N ALA A 275 -9.14 6.34 -3.02
CA ALA A 275 -9.90 5.25 -2.43
C ALA A 275 -9.04 3.99 -2.24
N PHE A 276 -9.39 3.19 -1.23
CA PHE A 276 -8.98 1.80 -1.14
C PHE A 276 -9.76 0.97 -2.16
N ALA A 277 -9.06 0.16 -2.94
CA ALA A 277 -9.65 -0.88 -3.77
C ALA A 277 -9.44 -2.22 -3.08
N ILE A 278 -10.53 -2.91 -2.74
CA ILE A 278 -10.54 -4.21 -2.07
C ILE A 278 -11.01 -5.25 -3.07
N ALA A 279 -10.10 -6.12 -3.49
CA ALA A 279 -10.38 -7.26 -4.33
C ALA A 279 -10.78 -8.47 -3.48
N HIS A 280 -11.94 -9.05 -3.78
CA HIS A 280 -12.48 -10.22 -3.11
C HIS A 280 -13.31 -11.07 -4.08
N GLN A 281 -13.45 -12.35 -3.79
CA GLN A 281 -14.09 -13.27 -4.73
C GLN A 281 -15.62 -13.27 -4.63
N THR A 282 -16.25 -13.48 -5.78
CA THR A 282 -17.70 -13.58 -5.99
C THR A 282 -17.97 -14.69 -7.00
N ALA A 283 -19.22 -15.14 -7.16
CA ALA A 283 -19.53 -16.25 -8.08
C ALA A 283 -18.99 -16.05 -9.52
N ASP A 284 -18.89 -14.80 -9.99
CA ASP A 284 -18.53 -14.47 -11.37
C ASP A 284 -17.05 -14.10 -11.58
N GLY A 285 -16.22 -14.12 -10.52
CA GLY A 285 -14.82 -13.71 -10.55
C GLY A 285 -14.43 -12.87 -9.34
N THR A 286 -13.48 -11.96 -9.53
CA THR A 286 -13.00 -11.06 -8.47
C THR A 286 -13.73 -9.73 -8.54
N SER A 287 -14.53 -9.41 -7.52
CA SER A 287 -15.09 -8.08 -7.37
C SER A 287 -14.10 -7.16 -6.67
N VAL A 288 -14.01 -5.92 -7.14
CA VAL A 288 -13.23 -4.85 -6.54
C VAL A 288 -14.20 -3.81 -5.99
N THR A 289 -14.28 -3.70 -4.67
CA THR A 289 -15.07 -2.69 -3.98
C THR A 289 -14.18 -1.52 -3.58
N PHE A 290 -14.76 -0.32 -3.54
CA PHE A 290 -14.01 0.90 -3.27
C PHE A 290 -14.47 1.52 -1.96
N TRP A 291 -13.54 1.85 -1.07
CA TRP A 291 -13.81 2.57 0.18
C TRP A 291 -13.07 3.90 0.17
N ASN A 292 -13.73 4.97 0.61
CA ASN A 292 -13.00 6.20 0.91
C ASN A 292 -12.05 5.98 2.10
N ARG A 293 -11.12 6.91 2.28
CA ARG A 293 -10.05 6.83 3.29
C ARG A 293 -10.53 6.55 4.72
N ASP A 294 -11.68 7.11 5.08
CA ASP A 294 -12.25 7.00 6.43
C ASP A 294 -13.17 5.79 6.61
N PHE A 295 -13.33 4.97 5.56
CA PHE A 295 -14.29 3.87 5.50
C PHE A 295 -15.69 4.33 5.92
N THR A 296 -16.22 5.42 5.35
CA THR A 296 -17.58 5.90 5.65
C THR A 296 -18.53 5.69 4.49
N GLU A 297 -18.01 5.55 3.27
CA GLU A 297 -18.81 5.36 2.06
C GLU A 297 -18.04 4.63 0.97
N HIS A 298 -18.79 4.15 -0.02
CA HIS A 298 -18.28 3.63 -1.27
C HIS A 298 -18.32 4.71 -2.35
N PRO A 299 -17.20 5.41 -2.66
CA PRO A 299 -17.21 6.49 -3.64
C PRO A 299 -17.48 6.01 -5.07
N TYR A 300 -17.24 4.72 -5.35
CA TYR A 300 -17.41 4.11 -6.66
C TYR A 300 -18.20 2.81 -6.58
N SER A 301 -18.95 2.52 -7.63
CA SER A 301 -19.61 1.23 -7.78
C SER A 301 -18.57 0.09 -7.91
N PRO A 302 -18.86 -1.13 -7.42
CA PRO A 302 -17.94 -2.24 -7.55
C PRO A 302 -17.64 -2.58 -9.02
N VAL A 303 -16.40 -2.99 -9.28
CA VAL A 303 -15.95 -3.45 -10.61
C VAL A 303 -15.73 -4.96 -10.55
N LEU A 304 -16.08 -5.68 -11.62
CA LEU A 304 -15.83 -7.11 -11.73
C LEU A 304 -14.63 -7.38 -12.65
N ILE A 305 -13.67 -8.16 -12.17
CA ILE A 305 -12.63 -8.81 -12.97
C ILE A 305 -13.08 -10.27 -13.20
N PRO A 306 -13.70 -10.58 -14.34
CA PRO A 306 -14.35 -11.86 -14.56
C PRO A 306 -13.35 -13.01 -14.72
N GLY A 307 -13.88 -14.22 -14.69
CA GLY A 307 -13.15 -15.45 -14.97
C GLY A 307 -13.08 -16.40 -13.78
N PRO A 308 -12.46 -17.57 -13.96
CA PRO A 308 -12.42 -18.59 -12.92
C PRO A 308 -11.60 -18.12 -11.73
N TRP A 309 -11.99 -18.59 -10.55
CA TRP A 309 -11.26 -18.41 -9.30
C TRP A 309 -11.52 -19.61 -8.38
N GLN A 310 -10.61 -19.84 -7.45
CA GLN A 310 -10.76 -20.78 -6.34
C GLN A 310 -10.24 -20.18 -5.04
N GLU A 311 -9.15 -19.41 -5.14
CA GLU A 311 -8.54 -18.74 -4.00
C GLU A 311 -7.64 -17.57 -4.49
N GLY A 312 -7.22 -16.67 -3.61
CA GLY A 312 -6.74 -15.33 -3.93
C GLY A 312 -7.91 -14.35 -3.89
N PRO A 313 -7.69 -13.03 -4.05
CA PRO A 313 -6.83 -12.49 -5.10
C PRO A 313 -5.50 -11.93 -4.58
N GLY A 314 -4.54 -11.73 -5.49
CA GLY A 314 -3.36 -10.90 -5.28
C GLY A 314 -3.31 -9.77 -6.30
N LEU A 315 -3.62 -8.54 -5.86
CA LEU A 315 -3.55 -7.33 -6.67
C LEU A 315 -2.08 -6.99 -6.98
N ALA A 316 -1.79 -6.73 -8.25
CA ALA A 316 -0.52 -6.17 -8.67
C ALA A 316 -0.40 -4.73 -8.17
N ARG A 317 0.53 -4.51 -7.23
CA ARG A 317 0.70 -3.22 -6.54
C ARG A 317 2.17 -2.81 -6.45
N ARG A 318 2.42 -1.54 -6.22
CA ARG A 318 3.75 -1.04 -5.86
C ARG A 318 4.20 -1.58 -4.50
N PRO A 319 5.50 -1.48 -4.16
CA PRO A 319 6.01 -2.08 -2.94
C PRO A 319 5.36 -1.54 -1.65
N ASP A 320 4.88 -0.30 -1.64
CA ASP A 320 4.16 0.29 -0.50
C ASP A 320 2.69 -0.15 -0.41
N GLY A 321 2.18 -0.90 -1.39
CA GLY A 321 0.79 -1.32 -1.48
C GLY A 321 -0.13 -0.32 -2.19
N THR A 322 0.43 0.61 -2.97
CA THR A 322 -0.36 1.51 -3.84
C THR A 322 -0.54 0.92 -5.24
N ALA A 323 -1.65 1.26 -5.90
CA ALA A 323 -1.94 0.83 -7.26
C ALA A 323 -0.92 1.39 -8.28
N PRO A 324 -0.43 0.60 -9.24
CA PRO A 324 0.41 1.10 -10.32
C PRO A 324 -0.27 2.24 -11.08
N VAL A 325 0.52 3.18 -11.60
CA VAL A 325 0.02 4.32 -12.38
C VAL A 325 0.22 4.01 -13.85
N SER A 326 -0.84 4.20 -14.64
CA SER A 326 -0.76 4.07 -16.09
C SER A 326 0.31 4.99 -16.66
N THR A 327 1.22 4.44 -17.47
CA THR A 327 2.28 5.21 -18.13
C THR A 327 1.76 5.99 -19.35
N SER A 328 0.60 5.61 -19.89
CA SER A 328 -0.02 6.27 -21.03
C SER A 328 -1.00 7.37 -20.63
N ASP A 329 -1.75 7.14 -19.55
CA ASP A 329 -2.77 8.03 -19.04
C ASP A 329 -2.83 7.95 -17.50
N PRO A 330 -1.84 8.54 -16.79
CA PRO A 330 -1.73 8.39 -15.34
C PRO A 330 -2.91 8.98 -14.58
N CYS A 331 -3.57 10.00 -15.14
CA CYS A 331 -4.67 10.70 -14.48
C CYS A 331 -6.04 10.06 -14.75
N GLY A 332 -6.24 9.46 -15.93
CA GLY A 332 -7.55 8.95 -16.34
C GLY A 332 -7.71 7.43 -16.29
N THR A 333 -6.62 6.67 -16.15
CA THR A 333 -6.62 5.21 -16.24
C THR A 333 -5.95 4.56 -15.03
N VAL A 334 -6.68 3.65 -14.38
CA VAL A 334 -6.18 2.82 -13.28
C VAL A 334 -6.17 1.36 -13.71
N PRO A 335 -5.00 0.71 -13.79
CA PRO A 335 -4.93 -0.73 -14.04
C PRO A 335 -5.34 -1.51 -12.78
N LEU A 336 -6.23 -2.48 -12.94
CA LEU A 336 -6.62 -3.45 -11.92
C LEU A 336 -6.25 -4.86 -12.42
N ASP A 337 -5.05 -5.33 -12.07
CA ASP A 337 -4.57 -6.66 -12.41
C ASP A 337 -4.46 -7.53 -11.16
N VAL A 338 -4.88 -8.79 -11.27
CA VAL A 338 -4.88 -9.78 -10.18
C VAL A 338 -4.24 -11.08 -10.63
N LEU A 339 -3.51 -11.70 -9.72
CA LEU A 339 -3.18 -13.13 -9.78
C LEU A 339 -4.11 -13.89 -8.83
N ARG A 340 -4.69 -15.00 -9.28
CA ARG A 340 -5.55 -15.85 -8.42
C ARG A 340 -5.48 -17.31 -8.85
N ALA A 341 -5.68 -18.22 -7.90
CA ALA A 341 -5.82 -19.65 -8.17
C ALA A 341 -7.12 -19.92 -8.94
N THR A 342 -7.10 -20.83 -9.91
CA THR A 342 -8.23 -21.06 -10.82
C THR A 342 -8.70 -22.52 -10.88
N ALA A 343 -7.95 -23.45 -10.31
CA ALA A 343 -8.29 -24.87 -10.26
C ALA A 343 -8.26 -25.39 -8.82
N LEU A 344 -8.98 -26.49 -8.57
CA LEU A 344 -9.09 -27.14 -7.27
C LEU A 344 -8.77 -28.63 -7.43
N LEU A 345 -7.53 -29.04 -7.15
CA LEU A 345 -7.05 -30.42 -7.38
C LEU A 345 -5.90 -30.82 -6.43
N PRO A 346 -6.14 -31.47 -5.27
CA PRO A 346 -7.36 -31.47 -4.47
C PRO A 346 -7.58 -30.14 -3.70
N ALA A 347 -6.62 -29.21 -3.79
CA ALA A 347 -6.62 -27.90 -3.14
C ALA A 347 -6.37 -26.80 -4.20
N PRO A 348 -6.58 -25.51 -3.86
CA PRO A 348 -6.46 -24.42 -4.82
C PRO A 348 -5.09 -24.36 -5.50
N THR A 349 -5.07 -24.25 -6.83
CA THR A 349 -3.84 -24.24 -7.64
C THR A 349 -4.08 -23.51 -8.96
N ASP A 350 -3.13 -23.60 -9.89
CA ASP A 350 -3.18 -23.02 -11.23
C ASP A 350 -3.40 -21.51 -11.18
N ILE A 351 -2.45 -20.80 -10.56
CA ILE A 351 -2.51 -19.34 -10.47
C ILE A 351 -2.35 -18.74 -11.87
N ARG A 352 -3.29 -17.88 -12.24
CA ARG A 352 -3.38 -17.19 -13.54
C ARG A 352 -3.53 -15.69 -13.35
N HIS A 353 -3.19 -14.94 -14.39
CA HIS A 353 -3.38 -13.49 -14.45
C HIS A 353 -4.72 -13.14 -15.08
N PHE A 354 -5.40 -12.15 -14.49
CA PHE A 354 -6.58 -11.47 -15.03
C PHE A 354 -6.47 -9.98 -14.74
N GLY A 355 -7.10 -9.14 -15.56
CA GLY A 355 -7.16 -7.72 -15.26
C GLY A 355 -8.10 -6.93 -16.14
N VAL A 356 -8.37 -5.70 -15.73
CA VAL A 356 -9.12 -4.68 -16.48
C VAL A 356 -8.49 -3.33 -16.21
N ASP A 357 -8.66 -2.39 -17.13
CA ASP A 357 -8.42 -0.98 -16.82
C ASP A 357 -9.74 -0.32 -16.42
N VAL A 358 -9.72 0.52 -15.40
CA VAL A 358 -10.85 1.38 -15.07
C VAL A 358 -10.55 2.82 -15.42
N THR A 359 -11.52 3.48 -16.04
CA THR A 359 -11.43 4.88 -16.50
C THR A 359 -12.69 5.66 -16.12
N GLY A 360 -12.81 6.90 -16.60
CA GLY A 360 -13.92 7.79 -16.26
C GLY A 360 -13.67 8.62 -15.00
N VAL A 361 -12.41 8.80 -14.63
CA VAL A 361 -11.97 9.60 -13.48
C VAL A 361 -10.97 10.67 -13.90
N ASP A 362 -10.85 11.72 -13.08
CA ASP A 362 -9.78 12.70 -13.17
C ASP A 362 -8.95 12.66 -11.89
N GLY A 363 -8.02 11.70 -11.86
CA GLY A 363 -7.12 11.47 -10.73
C GLY A 363 -6.06 12.55 -10.52
N CYS A 364 -6.06 13.61 -11.34
CA CYS A 364 -5.16 14.74 -11.20
C CYS A 364 -5.92 16.06 -11.04
N ALA A 365 -7.21 16.00 -10.67
CA ALA A 365 -8.06 17.18 -10.52
C ALA A 365 -7.62 18.12 -9.39
N SER A 366 -7.02 17.58 -8.33
CA SER A 366 -6.55 18.35 -7.17
C SER A 366 -5.01 18.33 -7.06
N PRO A 367 -4.37 19.37 -6.49
CA PRO A 367 -2.92 19.38 -6.33
C PRO A 367 -2.39 18.19 -5.53
N LYS A 368 -3.10 17.80 -4.47
CA LYS A 368 -2.74 16.64 -3.64
C LYS A 368 -2.75 15.33 -4.44
N GLN A 369 -3.80 15.08 -5.22
CA GLN A 369 -3.87 13.86 -6.03
C GLN A 369 -2.89 13.91 -7.19
N ALA A 370 -2.75 15.05 -7.87
CA ALA A 370 -1.76 15.21 -8.93
C ALA A 370 -0.33 14.96 -8.42
N ALA A 371 0.02 15.45 -7.22
CA ALA A 371 1.28 15.15 -6.56
C ALA A 371 1.49 13.64 -6.34
N ALA A 372 0.46 12.94 -5.84
CA ALA A 372 0.55 11.51 -5.55
C ALA A 372 0.60 10.64 -6.83
N VAL A 373 -0.22 10.98 -7.84
CA VAL A 373 -0.34 10.23 -9.10
C VAL A 373 0.85 10.47 -10.02
N LEU A 374 1.33 11.72 -10.10
CA LEU A 374 2.35 12.13 -11.05
C LEU A 374 3.77 12.12 -10.47
N ASN A 375 3.98 11.62 -9.25
CA ASN A 375 5.34 11.47 -8.72
C ASN A 375 6.21 10.62 -9.68
N GLY A 376 7.33 11.18 -10.13
CA GLY A 376 8.19 10.55 -11.14
C GLY A 376 7.69 10.70 -12.59
N PHE A 377 6.74 11.60 -12.84
CA PHE A 377 6.34 12.09 -14.16
C PHE A 377 6.72 13.56 -14.33
N ALA A 378 6.71 14.04 -15.58
CA ALA A 378 6.86 15.46 -15.84
C ALA A 378 5.73 15.99 -16.73
N VAL A 379 5.39 17.27 -16.57
CA VAL A 379 4.34 17.94 -17.35
C VAL A 379 4.88 19.20 -18.02
N PRO A 380 4.35 19.59 -19.19
CA PRO A 380 4.72 20.86 -19.81
C PRO A 380 4.30 22.05 -18.93
N SER A 381 5.20 23.00 -18.73
CA SER A 381 4.94 24.24 -18.00
C SER A 381 4.49 25.37 -18.95
N PRO A 382 3.71 26.37 -18.45
CA PRO A 382 3.44 27.60 -19.21
C PRO A 382 4.70 28.39 -19.59
N GLU A 383 5.82 28.21 -18.89
CA GLU A 383 7.05 28.99 -19.06
C GLU A 383 8.00 28.42 -20.11
N ARG A 384 7.51 27.54 -21.00
CA ARG A 384 8.32 26.78 -21.98
C ARG A 384 9.37 25.87 -21.34
N THR A 385 9.18 25.53 -20.07
CA THR A 385 9.96 24.55 -19.33
C THR A 385 9.16 23.26 -19.13
N VAL A 386 9.74 22.29 -18.43
CA VAL A 386 9.07 21.06 -17.99
C VAL A 386 9.12 21.00 -16.47
N ASP A 387 7.98 20.75 -15.83
CA ASP A 387 7.91 20.58 -14.38
C ASP A 387 7.90 19.08 -14.06
N VAL A 388 8.98 18.60 -13.43
CA VAL A 388 9.09 17.23 -12.89
C VAL A 388 8.41 17.19 -11.54
N VAL A 389 7.42 16.32 -11.36
CA VAL A 389 6.75 16.15 -10.07
C VAL A 389 7.53 15.14 -9.23
N HIS A 390 7.96 15.57 -8.06
CA HIS A 390 8.82 14.81 -7.16
C HIS A 390 8.51 15.19 -5.70
N ASP A 391 8.22 14.19 -4.88
CA ASP A 391 7.98 14.30 -3.43
C ASP A 391 6.96 15.39 -3.05
N GLY A 392 5.86 15.45 -3.80
CA GLY A 392 4.77 16.40 -3.56
C GLY A 392 5.05 17.84 -4.00
N ALA A 393 6.19 18.08 -4.65
CA ALA A 393 6.59 19.35 -5.20
C ALA A 393 6.92 19.22 -6.70
N ARG A 394 7.38 20.32 -7.30
CA ARG A 394 7.92 20.30 -8.66
C ARG A 394 9.35 20.83 -8.73
N VAL A 395 10.17 20.16 -9.53
CA VAL A 395 11.47 20.65 -9.97
C VAL A 395 11.33 21.10 -11.41
N ARG A 396 11.62 22.37 -11.67
CA ARG A 396 11.54 22.96 -12.99
C ARG A 396 12.81 22.67 -13.77
N ILE A 397 12.65 22.08 -14.93
CA ILE A 397 13.74 21.71 -15.83
C ILE A 397 13.57 22.49 -17.13
N GLU A 398 14.60 23.24 -17.54
CA GLU A 398 14.51 24.06 -18.75
C GLU A 398 14.41 23.20 -20.02
N ARG A 399 15.18 22.10 -20.09
CA ARG A 399 15.23 21.22 -21.26
C ARG A 399 14.34 20.00 -21.10
N ARG A 400 13.42 19.80 -22.04
CA ARG A 400 12.57 18.59 -22.09
C ARG A 400 13.40 17.30 -22.17
N SER A 401 14.45 17.27 -22.99
CA SER A 401 15.33 16.10 -23.13
C SER A 401 16.03 15.72 -21.81
N VAL A 402 16.25 16.69 -20.92
CA VAL A 402 16.78 16.44 -19.57
C VAL A 402 15.70 15.81 -18.69
N ALA A 403 14.49 16.38 -18.71
CA ALA A 403 13.37 15.81 -17.96
C ALA A 403 13.08 14.36 -18.37
N GLU A 404 13.11 14.03 -19.66
CA GLU A 404 12.89 12.66 -20.18
C GLU A 404 13.85 11.61 -19.61
N LEU A 405 15.05 12.01 -19.18
CA LEU A 405 16.01 11.13 -18.52
C LEU A 405 15.72 10.95 -17.02
N LEU A 406 15.00 11.89 -16.40
CA LEU A 406 14.68 11.88 -14.96
C LEU A 406 13.37 11.17 -14.64
N VAL A 407 12.42 11.15 -15.57
CA VAL A 407 11.05 10.68 -15.30
C VAL A 407 10.64 9.46 -16.10
N THR A 408 9.61 8.77 -15.62
CA THR A 408 8.96 7.66 -16.34
C THR A 408 8.44 8.13 -17.70
N ARG A 409 7.79 9.29 -17.74
CA ARG A 409 7.29 9.91 -18.96
C ARG A 409 7.07 11.41 -18.77
N VAL A 410 7.34 12.17 -19.82
CA VAL A 410 6.85 13.55 -19.95
C VAL A 410 5.50 13.52 -20.64
N LEU A 411 4.47 14.03 -19.98
CA LEU A 411 3.12 14.08 -20.54
C LEU A 411 3.05 15.09 -21.71
N ASP A 412 2.14 14.82 -22.63
CA ASP A 412 1.95 15.66 -23.83
C ASP A 412 1.09 16.90 -23.55
N ARG A 413 0.36 16.88 -22.44
CA ARG A 413 -0.57 17.95 -22.03
C ARG A 413 -0.22 18.44 -20.64
N ARG A 414 -0.56 19.72 -20.39
CA ARG A 414 -0.45 20.31 -19.06
C ARG A 414 -1.50 19.71 -18.15
N VAL A 415 -1.17 19.62 -16.87
CA VAL A 415 -2.09 19.26 -15.79
C VAL A 415 -2.24 20.49 -14.90
N PRO A 416 -3.38 21.21 -14.92
CA PRO A 416 -3.55 22.46 -14.19
C PRO A 416 -3.22 22.37 -12.71
N ALA A 417 -3.60 21.28 -12.04
CA ALA A 417 -3.33 21.09 -10.62
C ALA A 417 -1.82 21.05 -10.27
N VAL A 418 -0.95 20.63 -11.21
CA VAL A 418 0.50 20.67 -11.02
C VAL A 418 1.02 22.11 -10.96
N ALA A 419 0.29 23.08 -11.57
CA ALA A 419 0.63 24.49 -11.51
C ALA A 419 0.54 25.08 -10.09
N GLU A 420 -0.14 24.41 -9.17
CA GLU A 420 -0.31 24.82 -7.77
C GLU A 420 0.74 24.21 -6.82
N LEU A 421 1.50 23.20 -7.28
CA LEU A 421 2.58 22.61 -6.48
C LEU A 421 3.75 23.59 -6.31
N PRO A 422 4.44 23.56 -5.15
CA PRO A 422 5.58 24.44 -4.92
C PRO A 422 6.75 24.09 -5.85
N VAL A 423 7.38 25.10 -6.45
CA VAL A 423 8.68 24.92 -7.12
C VAL A 423 9.73 24.84 -6.02
N VAL A 424 10.43 23.70 -5.94
CA VAL A 424 11.49 23.47 -4.95
C VAL A 424 12.88 23.47 -5.57
N GLY A 425 12.99 23.60 -6.89
CA GLY A 425 14.25 23.69 -7.61
C GLY A 425 14.04 24.10 -9.06
N THR A 426 15.01 24.81 -9.65
CA THR A 426 15.05 25.12 -11.09
C THR A 426 16.42 24.78 -11.65
N ILE A 427 16.46 23.81 -12.57
CA ILE A 427 17.67 23.39 -13.27
C ILE A 427 17.67 24.02 -14.66
N GLU A 428 18.56 24.99 -14.83
CA GLU A 428 18.81 25.66 -16.10
C GLU A 428 19.74 24.84 -17.01
N THR A 429 19.67 25.14 -18.30
CA THR A 429 20.60 24.66 -19.32
C THR A 429 22.04 24.99 -18.92
N GLY A 430 22.92 24.01 -19.00
CA GLY A 430 24.33 24.22 -18.67
C GLY A 430 24.57 24.52 -17.18
N ALA A 431 23.61 24.21 -16.30
CA ALA A 431 23.77 24.29 -14.85
C ALA A 431 25.10 23.66 -14.39
N LYS A 432 25.69 24.18 -13.31
CA LYS A 432 26.94 23.64 -12.77
C LYS A 432 26.75 22.17 -12.41
N ALA A 433 27.58 21.29 -12.98
CA ALA A 433 27.58 19.87 -12.68
C ALA A 433 28.81 19.49 -11.86
N LEU A 434 28.60 18.69 -10.82
CA LEU A 434 29.64 18.24 -9.91
C LEU A 434 29.69 16.72 -9.91
N ARG A 435 30.89 16.16 -9.71
CA ARG A 435 31.08 14.74 -9.43
C ARG A 435 31.81 14.55 -8.10
N ALA A 436 31.22 13.77 -7.21
CA ALA A 436 31.84 13.36 -5.97
C ALA A 436 32.92 12.28 -6.20
N PRO A 437 33.87 12.07 -5.27
CA PRO A 437 34.80 10.96 -5.33
C PRO A 437 34.13 9.58 -5.37
N SER A 438 32.90 9.45 -4.86
CA SER A 438 32.06 8.25 -4.96
C SER A 438 31.59 7.94 -6.39
N GLY A 439 31.74 8.89 -7.32
CA GLY A 439 31.24 8.83 -8.70
C GLY A 439 29.85 9.43 -8.89
N GLU A 440 29.16 9.81 -7.80
CA GLU A 440 27.85 10.47 -7.87
C GLU A 440 27.93 11.81 -8.60
N VAL A 441 26.92 12.09 -9.42
CA VAL A 441 26.81 13.31 -10.21
C VAL A 441 25.63 14.14 -9.69
N GLY A 442 25.82 15.46 -9.62
CA GLY A 442 24.74 16.38 -9.25
C GLY A 442 24.74 17.66 -10.06
N LEU A 443 23.56 18.22 -10.27
CA LEU A 443 23.34 19.54 -10.86
C LEU A 443 23.00 20.55 -9.78
N VAL A 444 23.61 21.72 -9.85
CA VAL A 444 23.32 22.83 -8.93
C VAL A 444 22.20 23.68 -9.53
N ASP A 445 21.10 23.84 -8.80
CA ASP A 445 19.97 24.67 -9.21
C ASP A 445 20.26 26.17 -9.07
N VAL A 446 19.33 27.01 -9.54
CA VAL A 446 19.45 28.48 -9.47
C VAL A 446 19.60 29.05 -8.06
N GLU A 447 19.19 28.30 -7.03
CA GLU A 447 19.31 28.69 -5.62
C GLU A 447 20.60 28.13 -4.98
N GLY A 448 21.44 27.45 -5.74
CA GLY A 448 22.70 26.87 -5.26
C GLY A 448 22.54 25.52 -4.57
N ARG A 449 21.39 24.86 -4.66
CA ARG A 449 21.17 23.53 -4.10
C ARG A 449 21.61 22.45 -5.07
N LEU A 450 22.22 21.39 -4.53
CA LEU A 450 22.72 20.27 -5.31
C LEU A 450 21.66 19.16 -5.39
N TRP A 451 21.27 18.82 -6.62
CA TRP A 451 20.35 17.74 -6.96
C TRP A 451 21.12 16.55 -7.52
N THR A 452 21.00 15.38 -6.90
CA THR A 452 21.64 14.17 -7.42
C THR A 452 20.90 13.70 -8.66
N VAL A 453 21.63 13.34 -9.72
CA VAL A 453 21.06 12.93 -11.01
C VAL A 453 21.86 11.77 -11.62
N PRO A 454 21.27 10.99 -12.55
CA PRO A 454 22.03 10.09 -13.40
C PRO A 454 23.13 10.83 -14.19
N PRO A 455 24.34 10.27 -14.38
CA PRO A 455 25.43 10.97 -15.06
C PRO A 455 25.09 11.50 -16.47
N GLU A 456 24.29 10.78 -17.24
CA GLU A 456 23.81 11.14 -18.58
C GLU A 456 22.95 12.41 -18.60
N VAL A 457 22.35 12.78 -17.46
CA VAL A 457 21.57 14.02 -17.33
C VAL A 457 22.45 15.25 -17.44
N ALA A 458 23.66 15.23 -16.86
CA ALA A 458 24.58 16.35 -16.97
C ALA A 458 25.02 16.59 -18.42
N GLU A 459 25.29 15.51 -19.16
CA GLU A 459 25.63 15.58 -20.58
C GLU A 459 24.46 16.14 -21.41
N ALA A 460 23.25 15.60 -21.24
CA ALA A 460 22.04 16.08 -21.94
C ALA A 460 21.71 17.55 -21.61
N ASN A 461 22.04 18.00 -20.40
CA ASN A 461 21.86 19.39 -19.99
C ASN A 461 22.92 20.33 -20.60
N GLY A 462 23.99 19.80 -21.21
CA GLY A 462 25.12 20.57 -21.69
C GLY A 462 26.00 21.10 -20.57
N SER A 463 25.97 20.43 -19.41
CA SER A 463 26.70 20.82 -18.21
C SER A 463 28.07 20.15 -18.18
N ALA A 464 29.13 20.95 -18.02
CA ALA A 464 30.48 20.43 -17.84
C ALA A 464 30.64 19.90 -16.40
N VAL A 465 30.89 18.60 -16.27
CA VAL A 465 31.06 17.95 -14.97
C VAL A 465 32.44 18.27 -14.41
N VAL A 466 32.49 18.78 -13.18
CA VAL A 466 33.72 19.08 -12.44
C VAL A 466 33.86 18.11 -11.27
N ASP A 467 34.99 17.41 -11.20
CA ASP A 467 35.32 16.57 -10.05
C ASP A 467 35.67 17.45 -8.85
N VAL A 468 35.05 17.19 -7.70
CA VAL A 468 35.25 17.94 -6.46
C VAL A 468 35.63 17.03 -5.30
N PRO A 469 36.41 17.50 -4.31
CA PRO A 469 36.67 16.74 -3.10
C PRO A 469 35.38 16.49 -2.29
N GLU A 470 35.36 15.42 -1.50
CA GLU A 470 34.21 15.05 -0.65
C GLU A 470 33.75 16.19 0.25
N ALA A 471 34.68 16.96 0.81
CA ALA A 471 34.37 18.10 1.67
C ALA A 471 33.61 19.21 0.92
N GLU A 472 33.90 19.44 -0.36
CA GLU A 472 33.17 20.41 -1.17
C GLU A 472 31.79 19.88 -1.57
N TRP A 473 31.71 18.61 -1.98
CA TRP A 473 30.42 17.95 -2.29
C TRP A 473 29.46 17.98 -1.09
N ALA A 474 29.96 17.68 0.10
CA ALA A 474 29.19 17.69 1.34
C ALA A 474 28.78 19.10 1.80
N ALA A 475 29.43 20.15 1.32
CA ALA A 475 29.14 21.53 1.71
C ALA A 475 27.92 22.14 1.01
N TYR A 476 27.44 21.55 -0.10
CA TYR A 476 26.24 22.02 -0.77
C TYR A 476 24.98 21.67 0.02
N LEU A 477 24.04 22.63 0.08
CA LEU A 477 22.67 22.33 0.49
C LEU A 477 22.07 21.33 -0.50
N ARG A 478 21.40 20.30 0.02
CA ARG A 478 20.77 19.27 -0.81
C ARG A 478 19.41 19.76 -1.31
N GLY A 479 19.23 19.70 -2.62
CA GLY A 479 17.93 19.90 -3.25
C GLY A 479 17.07 18.63 -3.19
N GLY A 480 17.69 17.48 -3.42
CA GLY A 480 17.03 16.17 -3.42
C GLY A 480 17.77 15.17 -4.32
N ASP A 481 17.14 14.03 -4.58
CA ASP A 481 17.64 12.98 -5.48
C ASP A 481 16.62 12.73 -6.59
N LEU A 482 17.02 12.99 -7.84
CA LEU A 482 16.18 12.81 -9.03
C LEU A 482 16.53 11.55 -9.82
N ARG A 483 17.31 10.64 -9.23
CA ARG A 483 17.53 9.30 -9.81
C ARG A 483 16.26 8.44 -9.67
N ARG A 484 16.08 7.52 -10.62
CA ARG A 484 14.94 6.59 -10.68
C ARG A 484 15.20 5.30 -9.92
#